data_AF-A0A7J8YX29-F1
#
_entry.id   AF-A0A7J8YX29-F1
#
_cell.length_a   1.000
_cell.length_b   1.000
_cell.length_c   1.000
_cell.angle_alpha   90.00
_cell.angle_beta   90.00
_cell.angle_gamma   90.00
#
_symmetry.space_group_name_H-M   'P 1'
#
loop_
_entity.id
_entity.type
_entity.pdbx_description
1 polymer ?
#
loop_
_entity_poly.entity_id
_entity_poly.type
_entity_poly.pdbx_seq_one_letter_code
_entity_poly.pdbx_strand_id
1 'polypeptide(L)'
;MMVMIRLPYVPGAIEWVYKQGDVKAKLAISDRNSSLVHIYDARAGSNEPIISREIHLGPVKVMRYNSAFDIVISGDEKGIIEYWSPATLQFPESEVHFRLKSDTNLFEIAKCKTTISAIEVQNSSIGVSPDGKQFSITSPDRRIRVFWFRTGKLRRVYDESLEVAQDLQRSDAPMYRLEAIDFGRRMAVEKEIEKTETAPQPNAVFDESSNFLIYATLLGIKMVNLHTNKVARILGKVESNDRFLRIALYQGDRSSKKVRKIPAAAANVNESKDPLTDPTLLCCAFKKHRIYLFSRREPEEPEDATKGRDVFNEKPPADELLAVSDIGKAVTTSLPDNVILHTTMGDIHMRLYPEECPKTVENFTTHCRNGYYDNLIFHRVIKGFMIQTGDPLGDGTGGQSIWGREFEDEFHKRITLTLYLLHSDPYPVCTPFLLALAFNDDHVSFAYWRLSINAIGNAVDLALCWNLFDIQRCKYVLLPWYTSINVLSLRHDRPFTLSMANAGPNTNGSQFFITTVATPWLDNKHTVFGRVVKGMDVVQGIEKVKTDKADKPYQDVKILNVTVPKS
;
A
#
# COMPACT_ATOMS: atom_id res chain seq x y z
N MET A 1 26.27 -7.91 -19.48
CA MET A 1 26.41 -9.34 -19.85
C MET A 1 25.54 -10.13 -18.90
N MET A 2 24.44 -10.74 -19.37
CA MET A 2 23.65 -11.65 -18.54
C MET A 2 24.34 -13.01 -18.53
N VAL A 3 24.60 -13.55 -17.35
CA VAL A 3 25.13 -14.92 -17.16
C VAL A 3 23.97 -15.79 -16.71
N MET A 4 23.74 -16.90 -17.42
CA MET A 4 22.69 -17.87 -17.09
C MET A 4 23.36 -19.15 -16.59
N ILE A 5 22.99 -19.59 -15.39
CA ILE A 5 23.45 -20.85 -14.79
C ILE A 5 22.30 -21.84 -14.85
N ARG A 6 22.52 -23.02 -15.44
CA ARG A 6 21.54 -24.11 -15.43
C ARG A 6 21.83 -25.04 -14.27
N LEU A 7 20.85 -25.24 -13.40
CA LEU A 7 20.96 -26.11 -12.24
C LEU A 7 20.30 -27.47 -12.53
N PRO A 8 20.93 -28.61 -12.15
CA PRO A 8 20.33 -29.93 -12.31
C PRO A 8 19.28 -30.26 -11.22
N TYR A 9 19.00 -29.32 -10.32
CA TYR A 9 18.07 -29.44 -9.20
C TYR A 9 17.20 -28.16 -9.08
N VAL A 10 16.17 -28.23 -8.24
CA VAL A 10 15.30 -27.08 -7.98
C VAL A 10 15.94 -26.21 -6.89
N PRO A 11 16.25 -24.94 -7.14
CA PRO A 11 16.87 -24.10 -6.13
C PRO A 11 15.92 -23.83 -4.94
N GLY A 12 16.47 -23.96 -3.75
CA GLY A 12 15.89 -23.55 -2.47
C GLY A 12 16.32 -22.13 -2.13
N ALA A 13 17.09 -21.97 -1.05
CA ALA A 13 17.64 -20.69 -0.63
C ALA A 13 18.88 -20.29 -1.44
N ILE A 14 19.01 -18.99 -1.72
CA ILE A 14 20.08 -18.41 -2.54
C ILE A 14 20.66 -17.21 -1.80
N GLU A 15 22.00 -17.10 -1.73
CA GLU A 15 22.67 -15.97 -1.10
C GLU A 15 24.04 -15.68 -1.72
N TRP A 16 24.39 -14.40 -1.85
CA TRP A 16 25.73 -13.98 -2.25
C TRP A 16 26.71 -14.14 -1.09
N VAL A 17 27.85 -14.81 -1.34
CA VAL A 17 28.80 -15.23 -0.30
C VAL A 17 30.23 -14.83 -0.63
N TYR A 18 30.42 -13.55 -0.95
CA TYR A 18 31.73 -12.97 -1.29
C TYR A 18 31.88 -11.58 -0.70
N LYS A 19 33.13 -11.17 -0.45
CA LYS A 19 33.46 -9.82 0.05
C LYS A 19 33.72 -8.86 -1.09
N GLN A 20 33.59 -7.57 -0.80
CA GLN A 20 34.02 -6.53 -1.73
C GLN A 20 35.54 -6.66 -1.97
N GLY A 21 35.93 -6.78 -3.23
CA GLY A 21 37.33 -7.03 -3.62
C GLY A 21 37.64 -8.48 -3.96
N ASP A 22 36.72 -9.43 -3.70
CA ASP A 22 36.90 -10.81 -4.13
C ASP A 22 36.91 -10.92 -5.66
N VAL A 23 37.86 -11.73 -6.16
CA VAL A 23 38.01 -12.00 -7.60
C VAL A 23 36.78 -12.74 -8.14
N LYS A 24 36.31 -13.74 -7.39
CA LYS A 24 35.15 -14.57 -7.75
C LYS A 24 33.88 -14.03 -7.10
N ALA A 25 32.82 -13.90 -7.88
CA ALA A 25 31.50 -13.56 -7.35
C ALA A 25 30.79 -14.83 -6.92
N LYS A 26 31.04 -15.29 -5.69
CA LYS A 26 30.52 -16.55 -5.18
C LYS A 26 29.03 -16.45 -4.85
N LEU A 27 28.24 -17.39 -5.36
CA LEU A 27 26.80 -17.51 -5.10
C LEU A 27 26.54 -18.87 -4.46
N ALA A 28 25.96 -18.88 -3.27
CA ALA A 28 25.49 -20.10 -2.61
C ALA A 28 24.06 -20.40 -3.03
N ILE A 29 23.78 -21.64 -3.39
CA ILE A 29 22.46 -22.12 -3.78
C ILE A 29 22.23 -23.46 -3.06
N SER A 30 21.16 -23.57 -2.28
CA SER A 30 20.73 -24.87 -1.75
C SER A 30 19.81 -25.57 -2.73
N ASP A 31 19.82 -26.90 -2.67
CA ASP A 31 18.73 -27.69 -3.26
C ASP A 31 17.49 -27.58 -2.36
N ARG A 32 16.31 -27.42 -2.98
CA ARG A 32 15.03 -27.35 -2.27
C ARG A 32 14.64 -28.69 -1.63
N ASN A 33 15.06 -29.80 -2.24
CA ASN A 33 14.61 -31.14 -1.86
C ASN A 33 15.69 -31.97 -1.15
N SER A 34 16.90 -31.43 -0.96
CA SER A 34 18.01 -32.11 -0.30
C SER A 34 18.78 -31.18 0.63
N SER A 35 19.69 -31.73 1.43
CA SER A 35 20.55 -31.00 2.36
C SER A 35 21.76 -30.33 1.72
N LEU A 36 21.90 -30.45 0.39
CA LEU A 36 23.06 -29.97 -0.34
C LEU A 36 23.03 -28.45 -0.52
N VAL A 37 24.21 -27.85 -0.32
CA VAL A 37 24.51 -26.47 -0.69
C VAL A 37 25.65 -26.47 -1.69
N HIS A 38 25.49 -25.69 -2.75
CA HIS A 38 26.39 -25.58 -3.88
C HIS A 38 26.90 -24.15 -3.99
N ILE A 39 28.21 -23.97 -4.18
CA ILE A 39 28.82 -22.65 -4.42
C ILE A 39 29.17 -22.51 -5.90
N TYR A 40 28.65 -21.48 -6.56
CA TYR A 40 28.93 -21.16 -7.95
C TYR A 40 29.78 -19.89 -8.06
N ASP A 41 30.55 -19.76 -9.14
CA ASP A 41 31.10 -18.48 -9.56
C ASP A 41 30.16 -17.85 -10.59
N ALA A 42 29.42 -16.82 -10.18
CA ALA A 42 28.44 -16.16 -11.04
C ALA A 42 29.05 -15.47 -12.25
N ARG A 43 30.38 -15.26 -12.28
CA ARG A 43 31.08 -14.65 -13.42
C ARG A 43 31.72 -15.67 -14.35
N ALA A 44 31.85 -16.93 -13.95
CA ALA A 44 32.57 -17.94 -14.73
C ALA A 44 31.79 -18.44 -15.96
N GLY A 45 30.47 -18.25 -16.01
CA GLY A 45 29.63 -18.82 -17.07
C GLY A 45 29.58 -20.36 -17.06
N SER A 46 30.00 -20.98 -15.96
CA SER A 46 29.95 -22.43 -15.74
C SER A 46 28.64 -22.84 -15.10
N ASN A 47 28.12 -24.00 -15.48
CA ASN A 47 26.99 -24.66 -14.82
C ASN A 47 27.44 -25.56 -13.66
N GLU A 48 28.75 -25.78 -13.51
CA GLU A 48 29.31 -26.62 -12.46
C GLU A 48 29.62 -25.82 -11.19
N PRO A 49 29.25 -26.33 -10.00
CA PRO A 49 29.60 -25.70 -8.74
C PRO A 49 31.11 -25.84 -8.45
N ILE A 50 31.69 -24.82 -7.81
CA ILE A 50 33.05 -24.84 -7.26
C ILE A 50 33.18 -25.92 -6.18
N ILE A 51 32.19 -26.00 -5.29
CA ILE A 51 32.13 -26.96 -4.19
C ILE A 51 30.67 -27.23 -3.82
N SER A 52 30.39 -28.47 -3.42
CA SER A 52 29.07 -28.90 -2.97
C SER A 52 29.21 -29.74 -1.70
N ARG A 53 28.33 -29.54 -0.72
CA ARG A 53 28.35 -30.32 0.53
C ARG A 53 27.00 -30.30 1.22
N GLU A 54 26.72 -31.36 1.99
CA GLU A 54 25.60 -31.41 2.92
C GLU A 54 25.92 -30.55 4.16
N ILE A 55 25.08 -29.55 4.42
CA ILE A 55 25.24 -28.66 5.58
C ILE A 55 24.30 -29.05 6.72
N HIS A 56 23.07 -29.43 6.37
CA HIS A 56 22.01 -29.79 7.32
C HIS A 56 21.63 -31.27 7.17
N LEU A 57 20.79 -31.78 8.08
CA LEU A 57 20.15 -33.10 7.91
C LEU A 57 18.87 -33.04 7.07
N GLY A 58 18.29 -31.85 6.90
CA GLY A 58 17.13 -31.59 6.06
C GLY A 58 17.38 -30.46 5.06
N PRO A 59 16.38 -30.13 4.22
CA PRO A 59 16.50 -29.04 3.25
C PRO A 59 16.75 -27.68 3.91
N VAL A 60 17.61 -26.89 3.27
CA VAL A 60 17.93 -25.53 3.74
C VAL A 60 16.83 -24.57 3.31
N LYS A 61 16.18 -23.94 4.28
CA LYS A 61 15.06 -23.01 4.07
C LYS A 61 15.54 -21.57 3.88
N VAL A 62 16.55 -21.16 4.64
CA VAL A 62 17.11 -19.80 4.61
C VAL A 62 18.62 -19.82 4.82
N MET A 63 19.31 -18.85 4.23
CA MET A 63 20.73 -18.61 4.47
C MET A 63 21.04 -17.11 4.41
N ARG A 64 22.04 -16.66 5.18
CA ARG A 64 22.45 -15.26 5.22
C ARG A 64 23.95 -15.15 5.42
N TYR A 65 24.60 -14.33 4.60
CA TYR A 65 26.04 -14.13 4.66
C TYR A 65 26.41 -12.97 5.59
N ASN A 66 27.39 -13.23 6.46
CA ASN A 66 28.05 -12.23 7.28
C ASN A 66 29.44 -11.94 6.71
N SER A 67 29.56 -10.81 6.01
CA SER A 67 30.81 -10.39 5.37
C SER A 67 31.89 -9.99 6.38
N ALA A 68 31.52 -9.61 7.61
CA ALA A 68 32.48 -9.23 8.65
C ALA A 68 33.36 -10.43 9.04
N PHE A 69 32.75 -11.61 9.22
CA PHE A 69 33.43 -12.83 9.66
C PHE A 69 33.66 -13.85 8.55
N ASP A 70 33.19 -13.59 7.32
CA ASP A 70 33.21 -14.56 6.21
C ASP A 70 32.46 -15.88 6.51
N ILE A 71 31.29 -15.76 7.13
CA ILE A 71 30.50 -16.90 7.58
C ILE A 71 29.09 -16.79 7.04
N VAL A 72 28.52 -17.93 6.65
CA VAL A 72 27.10 -18.05 6.36
C VAL A 72 26.40 -18.73 7.54
N ILE A 73 25.28 -18.15 7.96
CA ILE A 73 24.33 -18.81 8.83
C ILE A 73 23.20 -19.35 7.96
N SER A 74 22.84 -20.62 8.14
CA SER A 74 21.67 -21.19 7.48
C SER A 74 20.75 -21.92 8.46
N GLY A 75 19.47 -22.00 8.08
CA GLY A 75 18.41 -22.64 8.84
C GLY A 75 17.68 -23.69 8.01
N ASP A 76 17.42 -24.85 8.59
CA ASP A 76 16.61 -25.90 7.94
C ASP A 76 15.11 -25.80 8.27
N GLU A 77 14.33 -26.71 7.70
CA GLU A 77 12.89 -26.84 7.95
C GLU A 77 12.53 -27.23 9.39
N LYS A 78 13.47 -27.76 10.17
CA LYS A 78 13.26 -28.12 11.59
C LYS A 78 13.70 -27.01 12.55
N GLY A 79 14.15 -25.87 12.02
CA GLY A 79 14.63 -24.75 12.81
C GLY A 79 16.02 -24.97 13.41
N ILE A 80 16.81 -25.90 12.87
CA ILE A 80 18.21 -26.09 13.22
C ILE A 80 19.05 -25.05 12.50
N ILE A 81 19.98 -24.44 13.24
CA ILE A 81 20.89 -23.42 12.73
C ILE A 81 22.28 -24.02 12.57
N GLU A 82 22.91 -23.74 11.42
CA GLU A 82 24.29 -24.11 11.11
C GLU A 82 25.13 -22.89 10.71
N TYR A 83 26.42 -22.98 10.99
CA TYR A 83 27.45 -22.00 10.63
C TYR A 83 28.44 -22.68 9.69
N TRP A 84 28.77 -22.03 8.59
CA TRP A 84 29.74 -22.59 7.65
C TRP A 84 30.48 -21.49 6.87
N SER A 85 31.72 -21.79 6.47
CA SER A 85 32.52 -20.91 5.62
C SER A 85 32.17 -21.09 4.13
N PRO A 86 32.01 -20.00 3.36
CA PRO A 86 31.82 -20.08 1.90
C PRO A 86 32.95 -20.77 1.13
N ALA A 87 34.15 -20.81 1.70
CA ALA A 87 35.31 -21.39 1.04
C ALA A 87 35.36 -22.92 1.17
N THR A 88 34.96 -23.46 2.33
CA THR A 88 35.12 -24.88 2.66
C THR A 88 33.82 -25.63 2.87
N LEU A 89 32.69 -24.92 3.01
CA LEU A 89 31.40 -25.45 3.44
C LEU A 89 31.49 -26.21 4.79
N GLN A 90 32.44 -25.82 5.66
CA GLN A 90 32.67 -26.42 6.97
C GLN A 90 32.48 -25.39 8.08
N PHE A 91 32.28 -25.89 9.30
CA PHE A 91 32.16 -25.07 10.50
C PHE A 91 33.42 -24.22 10.73
N PRO A 92 33.29 -22.88 10.90
CA PRO A 92 34.42 -21.96 10.95
C PRO A 92 34.99 -21.81 12.38
N GLU A 93 35.69 -22.83 12.87
CA GLU A 93 36.20 -22.89 14.26
C GLU A 93 37.05 -21.70 14.71
N SER A 94 37.77 -21.04 13.80
CA SER A 94 38.68 -19.93 14.12
C SER A 94 37.96 -18.60 14.39
N GLU A 95 36.75 -18.43 13.87
CA GLU A 95 36.05 -17.14 13.84
C GLU A 95 34.91 -17.06 14.88
N VAL A 96 34.44 -18.21 15.36
CA VAL A 96 33.38 -18.32 16.38
C VAL A 96 33.96 -18.70 17.75
N HIS A 97 33.29 -18.28 18.82
CA HIS A 97 33.71 -18.48 20.21
C HIS A 97 33.02 -19.67 20.88
N PHE A 98 32.57 -20.67 20.10
CA PHE A 98 31.97 -21.89 20.61
C PHE A 98 32.39 -23.07 19.74
N ARG A 99 32.52 -24.25 20.36
CA ARG A 99 32.82 -25.51 19.65
C ARG A 99 31.63 -26.44 19.66
N LEU A 100 30.89 -26.49 20.76
CA LEU A 100 29.69 -27.30 20.90
C LEU A 100 28.46 -26.41 20.86
N LYS A 101 27.41 -26.86 20.17
CA LYS A 101 26.13 -26.15 20.13
C LYS A 101 25.43 -26.09 21.49
N SER A 102 25.77 -26.99 22.42
CA SER A 102 25.30 -26.96 23.81
C SER A 102 25.69 -25.68 24.56
N ASP A 103 26.76 -25.02 24.14
CA ASP A 103 27.27 -23.79 24.77
C ASP A 103 26.55 -22.54 24.25
N THR A 104 25.59 -22.74 23.33
CA THR A 104 24.87 -21.72 22.59
C THR A 104 23.36 -21.80 22.84
N ASN A 105 22.60 -20.88 22.27
CA ASN A 105 21.13 -20.95 22.22
C ASN A 105 20.60 -21.24 20.81
N LEU A 106 21.42 -21.81 19.93
CA LEU A 106 21.03 -22.04 18.53
C LEU A 106 19.91 -23.08 18.36
N PHE A 107 19.69 -23.94 19.36
CA PHE A 107 18.56 -24.89 19.38
C PHE A 107 17.26 -24.29 19.91
N GLU A 108 17.23 -23.02 20.30
CA GLU A 108 16.02 -22.39 20.87
C GLU A 108 14.82 -22.49 19.93
N ILE A 109 15.04 -22.31 18.62
CA ILE A 109 14.00 -22.36 17.59
C ILE A 109 13.42 -23.79 17.52
N ALA A 110 14.29 -24.80 17.40
CA ALA A 110 13.88 -26.20 17.36
C ALA A 110 13.20 -26.66 18.67
N LYS A 111 13.64 -26.17 19.84
CA LYS A 111 12.99 -26.43 21.13
C LYS A 111 11.56 -25.89 21.19
N CYS A 112 11.32 -24.72 20.59
CA CYS A 112 9.99 -24.15 20.42
C CYS A 112 9.13 -24.89 19.36
N LYS A 113 9.67 -25.94 18.70
CA LYS A 113 9.01 -26.69 17.62
C LYS A 113 8.51 -25.77 16.48
N THR A 114 9.27 -24.73 16.20
CA THR A 114 8.98 -23.77 15.12
C THR A 114 10.10 -23.78 14.08
N THR A 115 9.88 -23.07 12.97
CA THR A 115 10.84 -22.97 11.86
C THR A 115 11.41 -21.57 11.75
N ILE A 116 12.36 -21.37 10.84
CA ILE A 116 12.95 -20.06 10.57
C ILE A 116 12.25 -19.45 9.35
N SER A 117 11.75 -18.22 9.53
CA SER A 117 11.09 -17.44 8.49
C SER A 117 12.09 -16.56 7.73
N ALA A 118 12.95 -15.85 8.47
CA ALA A 118 14.04 -15.07 7.90
C ALA A 118 15.22 -14.96 8.88
N ILE A 119 16.42 -14.79 8.32
CA ILE A 119 17.64 -14.45 9.04
C ILE A 119 18.13 -13.12 8.49
N GLU A 120 18.39 -12.16 9.37
CA GLU A 120 19.07 -10.93 9.00
C GLU A 120 20.30 -10.77 9.87
N VAL A 121 21.44 -10.53 9.23
CA VAL A 121 22.70 -10.25 9.92
C VAL A 121 22.84 -8.74 10.04
N GLN A 122 23.41 -8.31 11.16
CA GLN A 122 23.83 -6.92 11.39
C GLN A 122 24.97 -6.56 10.41
N ASN A 123 24.60 -6.22 9.18
CA ASN A 123 25.53 -5.79 8.16
C ASN A 123 25.38 -4.28 8.00
N SER A 124 26.42 -3.53 8.37
CA SER A 124 26.49 -2.11 8.05
C SER A 124 26.77 -1.94 6.55
N SER A 125 26.15 -0.95 5.93
CA SER A 125 26.40 -0.56 4.54
C SER A 125 27.89 -0.28 4.30
N ILE A 126 28.30 -0.45 3.03
CA ILE A 126 29.64 -0.18 2.51
C ILE A 126 30.17 1.17 3.06
N GLY A 127 31.30 1.14 3.78
CA GLY A 127 32.00 2.34 4.27
C GLY A 127 31.87 2.63 5.77
N VAL A 128 31.08 1.86 6.51
CA VAL A 128 31.13 1.80 7.98
C VAL A 128 31.53 0.37 8.34
N SER A 129 32.43 0.19 9.32
CA SER A 129 32.88 -1.14 9.74
C SER A 129 31.66 -2.03 10.04
N PRO A 130 31.40 -3.08 9.24
CA PRO A 130 30.34 -4.03 9.54
C PRO A 130 30.78 -4.75 10.80
N ASP A 131 30.13 -4.49 11.93
CA ASP A 131 30.54 -5.17 13.15
C ASP A 131 30.10 -6.63 13.11
N GLY A 132 29.04 -6.97 12.35
CA GLY A 132 28.56 -8.34 12.12
C GLY A 132 28.18 -9.07 13.41
N LYS A 133 28.12 -8.35 14.54
CA LYS A 133 28.20 -8.96 15.88
C LYS A 133 26.93 -9.67 16.27
N GLN A 134 25.83 -9.40 15.58
CA GLN A 134 24.53 -9.96 15.88
C GLN A 134 23.79 -10.39 14.61
N PHE A 135 22.80 -11.24 14.82
CA PHE A 135 21.82 -11.57 13.82
C PHE A 135 20.45 -11.73 14.50
N SER A 136 19.40 -11.49 13.73
CA SER A 136 18.02 -11.68 14.15
C SER A 136 17.37 -12.79 13.35
N ILE A 137 16.52 -13.55 14.02
CA ILE A 137 15.68 -14.58 13.45
C ILE A 137 14.22 -14.17 13.68
N THR A 138 13.43 -14.19 12.62
CA THR A 138 11.97 -14.21 12.70
C THR A 138 11.47 -15.64 12.50
N SER A 139 10.40 -15.97 13.20
CA SER A 139 9.80 -17.30 13.16
C SER A 139 8.27 -17.22 13.09
N PRO A 140 7.58 -18.27 12.60
CA PRO A 140 6.11 -18.30 12.52
C PRO A 140 5.41 -18.20 13.88
N ASP A 141 6.11 -18.45 14.99
CA ASP A 141 5.61 -18.28 16.35
C ASP A 141 5.51 -16.80 16.79
N ARG A 142 5.61 -15.87 15.83
CA ARG A 142 5.49 -14.41 16.03
C ARG A 142 6.54 -13.84 16.98
N ARG A 143 7.69 -14.50 17.08
CA ARG A 143 8.81 -14.04 17.92
C ARG A 143 10.00 -13.63 17.07
N ILE A 144 10.64 -12.55 17.48
CA ILE A 144 11.92 -12.10 16.93
C ILE A 144 13.01 -12.40 17.96
N ARG A 145 13.99 -13.21 17.57
CA ARG A 145 15.11 -13.63 18.43
C ARG A 145 16.40 -13.00 17.95
N VAL A 146 17.08 -12.27 18.81
CA VAL A 146 18.36 -11.63 18.52
C VAL A 146 19.47 -12.39 19.22
N PHE A 147 20.52 -12.73 18.48
CA PHE A 147 21.65 -13.51 18.97
C PHE A 147 22.95 -12.74 18.81
N TRP A 148 23.90 -13.02 19.70
CA TRP A 148 25.30 -12.70 19.47
C TRP A 148 25.88 -13.68 18.47
N PHE A 149 26.41 -13.18 17.36
CA PHE A 149 26.90 -13.97 16.23
C PHE A 149 28.02 -14.91 16.64
N ARG A 150 29.12 -14.38 17.19
CA ARG A 150 30.31 -15.18 17.53
C ARG A 150 30.08 -16.19 18.64
N THR A 151 29.20 -15.93 19.60
CA THR A 151 28.96 -16.85 20.73
C THR A 151 27.73 -17.74 20.51
N GLY A 152 26.88 -17.48 19.51
CA GLY A 152 25.61 -18.17 19.30
C GLY A 152 24.62 -18.02 20.47
N LYS A 153 24.86 -17.09 21.40
CA LYS A 153 24.03 -16.92 22.60
C LYS A 153 22.86 -15.98 22.31
N LEU A 154 21.70 -16.30 22.88
CA LEU A 154 20.50 -15.49 22.76
C LEU A 154 20.69 -14.20 23.55
N ARG A 155 20.60 -13.06 22.86
CA ARG A 155 20.66 -11.72 23.46
C ARG A 155 19.28 -11.28 23.94
N ARG A 156 18.26 -11.40 23.07
CA ARG A 156 16.89 -10.93 23.33
C ARG A 156 15.84 -11.73 22.56
N VAL A 157 14.62 -11.72 23.10
CA VAL A 157 13.41 -12.20 22.42
C VAL A 157 12.37 -11.09 22.50
N TYR A 158 11.79 -10.74 21.36
CA TYR A 158 10.61 -9.87 21.27
C TYR A 158 9.42 -10.75 20.93
N ASP A 159 8.44 -10.77 21.83
CA ASP A 159 7.21 -11.53 21.65
C ASP A 159 6.13 -10.64 21.05
N GLU A 160 5.70 -10.97 19.83
CA GLU A 160 4.64 -10.27 19.09
C GLU A 160 3.45 -11.21 18.88
N SER A 161 3.25 -12.16 19.80
CA SER A 161 2.08 -13.02 19.81
C SER A 161 0.78 -12.23 19.91
N LEU A 162 -0.32 -12.87 19.52
CA LEU A 162 -1.64 -12.25 19.58
C LEU A 162 -2.06 -11.95 21.02
N GLU A 163 -1.65 -12.79 21.98
CA GLU A 163 -1.89 -12.58 23.40
C GLU A 163 -1.20 -11.30 23.89
N VAL A 164 0.07 -11.11 23.54
CA VAL A 164 0.81 -9.88 23.88
C VAL A 164 0.17 -8.66 23.23
N ALA A 165 -0.28 -8.78 21.98
CA ALA A 165 -0.98 -7.69 21.30
C ALA A 165 -2.28 -7.29 22.02
N GLN A 166 -3.05 -8.27 22.51
CA GLN A 166 -4.27 -8.03 23.30
C GLN A 166 -3.97 -7.39 24.65
N ASP A 167 -2.95 -7.86 25.36
CA ASP A 167 -2.57 -7.28 26.65
C ASP A 167 -2.06 -5.85 26.50
N LEU A 168 -1.35 -5.54 25.41
CA LEU A 168 -0.96 -4.18 25.06
C LEU A 168 -2.16 -3.26 24.81
N GLN A 169 -3.27 -3.76 24.25
CA GLN A 169 -4.49 -2.95 24.10
C GLN A 169 -5.16 -2.63 25.44
N ARG A 170 -5.07 -3.54 26.41
CA ARG A 170 -5.59 -3.34 27.77
C ARG A 170 -4.70 -2.42 28.61
N SER A 171 -3.44 -2.28 28.22
CA SER A 171 -2.48 -1.43 28.91
C SER A 171 -2.82 0.06 28.76
N ASP A 172 -2.31 0.89 29.67
CA ASP A 172 -2.47 2.34 29.60
C ASP A 172 -1.42 3.06 28.75
N ALA A 173 -0.82 2.35 27.79
CA ALA A 173 0.21 2.89 26.93
C ALA A 173 -0.40 3.35 25.58
N PRO A 174 -0.65 4.67 25.39
CA PRO A 174 -1.35 5.19 24.21
C PRO A 174 -0.62 4.92 22.89
N MET A 175 0.70 4.73 22.94
CA MET A 175 1.49 4.36 21.76
C MET A 175 1.00 3.07 21.11
N TYR A 176 0.57 2.08 21.89
CA TYR A 176 0.14 0.77 21.39
C TYR A 176 -1.37 0.67 21.16
N ARG A 177 -2.15 1.58 21.73
CA ARG A 177 -3.62 1.55 21.63
C ARG A 177 -4.07 1.83 20.20
N LEU A 178 -4.95 0.97 19.69
CA LEU A 178 -5.70 1.12 18.46
C LEU A 178 -7.19 1.21 18.78
N GLU A 179 -7.98 1.74 17.86
CA GLU A 179 -9.44 1.66 17.97
C GLU A 179 -9.88 0.20 17.90
N ALA A 180 -10.92 -0.16 18.67
CA ALA A 180 -11.37 -1.55 18.77
C ALA A 180 -11.71 -2.17 17.40
N ILE A 181 -12.29 -1.37 16.50
CA ILE A 181 -12.64 -1.79 15.13
C ILE A 181 -11.38 -2.02 14.29
N ASP A 182 -10.37 -1.15 14.39
CA ASP A 182 -9.12 -1.30 13.66
C ASP A 182 -8.32 -2.52 14.17
N PHE A 183 -8.22 -2.67 15.49
CA PHE A 183 -7.59 -3.83 16.11
C PHE A 183 -8.26 -5.14 15.68
N GLY A 184 -9.59 -5.19 15.70
CA GLY A 184 -10.36 -6.36 15.24
C GLY A 184 -10.09 -6.73 13.78
N ARG A 185 -10.00 -5.74 12.89
CA ARG A 185 -9.63 -5.94 11.48
C ARG A 185 -8.22 -6.50 11.32
N ARG A 186 -7.22 -5.90 11.97
CA ARG A 186 -5.83 -6.35 11.91
C ARG A 186 -5.65 -7.77 12.49
N MET A 187 -6.40 -8.10 13.55
CA MET A 187 -6.47 -9.46 14.10
C MET A 187 -7.04 -10.48 13.11
N ALA A 188 -8.01 -10.09 12.28
CA ALA A 188 -8.56 -10.98 11.25
C ALA A 188 -7.54 -11.23 10.13
N VAL A 189 -6.83 -10.18 9.69
CA VAL A 189 -5.76 -10.30 8.68
C VAL A 189 -4.62 -11.21 9.16
N GLU A 190 -4.24 -11.15 10.43
CA GLU A 190 -3.25 -12.07 11.01
C GLU A 190 -3.67 -13.54 10.90
N LYS A 191 -4.94 -13.86 11.18
CA LYS A 191 -5.47 -15.23 11.02
C LYS A 191 -5.54 -15.67 9.57
N GLU A 192 -5.70 -14.73 8.64
CA GLU A 192 -5.71 -15.01 7.21
C GLU A 192 -4.30 -15.30 6.68
N ILE A 193 -3.31 -14.53 7.13
CA ILE A 193 -1.89 -14.77 6.79
C ILE A 193 -1.45 -16.16 7.24
N GLU A 194 -1.84 -16.60 8.45
CA GLU A 194 -1.53 -17.95 8.95
C GLU A 194 -2.09 -19.07 8.08
N LYS A 195 -3.25 -18.85 7.44
CA LYS A 195 -3.88 -19.83 6.54
C LYS A 195 -3.31 -19.79 5.12
N THR A 196 -2.59 -18.74 4.77
CA THR A 196 -2.09 -18.51 3.41
C THR A 196 -0.66 -19.04 3.30
N GLU A 197 -0.47 -20.23 2.75
CA GLU A 197 0.85 -20.87 2.63
C GLU A 197 1.86 -20.05 1.80
N THR A 198 1.37 -19.29 0.82
CA THR A 198 2.18 -18.45 -0.07
C THR A 198 2.48 -17.06 0.49
N ALA A 199 2.03 -16.75 1.72
CA ALA A 199 2.23 -15.43 2.30
C ALA A 199 3.74 -15.14 2.51
N PRO A 200 4.23 -13.96 2.10
CA PRO A 200 5.60 -13.55 2.36
C PRO A 200 5.93 -13.57 3.85
N GLN A 201 7.05 -14.18 4.20
CA GLN A 201 7.49 -14.29 5.58
C GLN A 201 8.08 -12.95 6.07
N PRO A 202 7.71 -12.47 7.28
CA PRO A 202 8.21 -11.20 7.81
C PRO A 202 9.69 -11.29 8.18
N ASN A 203 10.41 -10.17 8.07
CA ASN A 203 11.80 -10.04 8.49
C ASN A 203 11.98 -8.92 9.53
N ALA A 204 13.17 -8.91 10.16
CA ALA A 204 13.56 -7.89 11.13
C ALA A 204 14.94 -7.36 10.74
N VAL A 205 15.04 -6.08 10.39
CA VAL A 205 16.27 -5.46 9.87
C VAL A 205 16.93 -4.59 10.92
N PHE A 206 18.26 -4.60 10.94
CA PHE A 206 19.05 -3.67 11.75
C PHE A 206 19.24 -2.36 11.00
N ASP A 207 19.29 -1.25 11.75
CA ASP A 207 19.76 0.02 11.21
C ASP A 207 21.30 0.04 11.09
N GLU A 208 21.85 1.02 10.37
CA GLU A 208 23.31 1.12 10.16
C GLU A 208 24.07 1.34 11.46
N SER A 209 23.49 2.07 12.42
CA SER A 209 24.11 2.26 13.74
C SER A 209 23.98 1.02 14.62
N SER A 210 23.14 0.07 14.21
CA SER A 210 22.80 -1.16 14.92
C SER A 210 22.27 -0.96 16.35
N ASN A 211 21.74 0.23 16.60
CA ASN A 211 21.07 0.56 17.84
C ASN A 211 19.58 0.22 17.78
N PHE A 212 19.04 0.06 16.58
CA PHE A 212 17.64 -0.19 16.32
C PHE A 212 17.45 -1.50 15.57
N LEU A 213 16.44 -2.24 16.01
CA LEU A 213 15.85 -3.34 15.28
C LEU A 213 14.48 -2.90 14.80
N ILE A 214 14.24 -3.03 13.50
CA ILE A 214 13.01 -2.61 12.84
C ILE A 214 12.32 -3.86 12.33
N TYR A 215 11.01 -4.00 12.58
CA TYR A 215 10.23 -5.16 12.11
C TYR A 215 8.74 -4.84 12.06
N ALA A 216 8.02 -5.51 11.16
CA ALA A 216 6.59 -5.33 10.98
C ALA A 216 5.77 -6.21 11.94
N THR A 217 4.75 -5.62 12.57
CA THR A 217 3.84 -6.25 13.55
C THR A 217 2.39 -5.97 13.20
N LEU A 218 1.45 -6.56 13.96
CA LEU A 218 0.02 -6.24 13.87
C LEU A 218 -0.24 -4.73 13.98
N LEU A 219 0.48 -4.03 14.88
CA LEU A 219 0.28 -2.60 15.15
C LEU A 219 0.86 -1.67 14.06
N GLY A 220 1.64 -2.22 13.13
CA GLY A 220 2.49 -1.46 12.22
C GLY A 220 3.96 -1.85 12.36
N ILE A 221 4.87 -1.00 11.89
CA ILE A 221 6.31 -1.28 11.89
C ILE A 221 6.94 -0.70 13.14
N LYS A 222 7.41 -1.56 14.04
CA LYS A 222 8.07 -1.15 15.28
C LYS A 222 9.55 -0.87 15.03
N MET A 223 10.03 0.21 15.60
CA MET A 223 11.46 0.53 15.72
C MET A 223 11.87 0.39 17.18
N VAL A 224 12.59 -0.67 17.52
CA VAL A 224 12.98 -0.99 18.89
C VAL A 224 14.44 -0.64 19.11
N ASN A 225 14.72 0.16 20.14
CA ASN A 225 16.08 0.42 20.54
C ASN A 225 16.66 -0.78 21.31
N LEU A 226 17.69 -1.40 20.73
CA LEU A 226 18.37 -2.58 21.27
C LEU A 226 19.20 -2.31 22.53
N HIS A 227 19.45 -1.06 22.90
CA HIS A 227 20.11 -0.75 24.17
C HIS A 227 19.08 -0.55 25.26
N THR A 228 18.17 0.41 25.07
CA THR A 228 17.17 0.78 26.08
C THR A 228 16.01 -0.22 26.19
N ASN A 229 15.85 -1.12 25.22
CA ASN A 229 14.75 -2.07 25.14
C ASN A 229 13.37 -1.41 25.07
N LYS A 230 13.29 -0.22 24.47
CA LYS A 230 12.05 0.53 24.31
C LYS A 230 11.72 0.68 22.83
N VAL A 231 10.43 0.63 22.51
CA VAL A 231 9.92 1.01 21.19
C VAL A 231 10.07 2.52 21.07
N ALA A 232 10.90 2.95 20.11
CA ALA A 232 11.14 4.36 19.85
C ALA A 232 10.03 4.97 19.00
N ARG A 233 9.50 4.21 18.04
CA ARG A 233 8.42 4.63 17.15
C ARG A 233 7.68 3.43 16.55
N ILE A 234 6.42 3.62 16.20
CA ILE A 234 5.63 2.71 15.37
C ILE A 234 5.22 3.47 14.11
N LEU A 235 5.65 2.99 12.94
CA LEU A 235 5.26 3.52 11.62
C LEU A 235 4.08 2.70 11.08
N GLY A 236 3.35 3.22 10.10
CA GLY A 236 2.28 2.44 9.48
C GLY A 236 1.01 2.30 10.33
N LYS A 237 0.85 3.15 11.37
CA LYS A 237 -0.28 3.08 12.31
C LYS A 237 -1.56 3.68 11.73
N VAL A 238 -1.44 4.62 10.79
CA VAL A 238 -2.57 5.33 10.17
C VAL A 238 -3.23 4.46 9.09
N GLU A 239 -2.45 3.55 8.52
CA GLU A 239 -2.83 2.62 7.46
C GLU A 239 -3.61 1.44 8.07
N SER A 240 -4.87 1.69 8.43
CA SER A 240 -5.75 0.79 9.19
C SER A 240 -5.93 -0.60 8.58
N ASN A 241 -5.88 -0.71 7.24
CA ASN A 241 -6.08 -1.98 6.54
C ASN A 241 -4.77 -2.66 6.09
N ASP A 242 -3.60 -2.04 6.33
CA ASP A 242 -2.35 -2.53 5.76
C ASP A 242 -1.52 -3.32 6.78
N ARG A 243 -1.30 -4.60 6.46
CA ARG A 243 -0.38 -5.46 7.20
C ARG A 243 0.95 -5.59 6.46
N PHE A 244 1.91 -4.75 6.84
CA PHE A 244 3.27 -4.81 6.31
C PHE A 244 3.94 -6.14 6.65
N LEU A 245 4.73 -6.75 5.76
CA LEU A 245 5.38 -8.05 6.01
C LEU A 245 6.90 -7.96 5.90
N ARG A 246 7.41 -7.81 4.67
CA ARG A 246 8.84 -7.60 4.44
C ARG A 246 9.19 -6.13 4.40
N ILE A 247 10.32 -5.82 5.00
CA ILE A 247 10.89 -4.49 5.07
C ILE A 247 12.34 -4.51 4.57
N ALA A 248 12.75 -3.40 3.97
CA ALA A 248 14.12 -3.11 3.59
C ALA A 248 14.44 -1.66 3.99
N LEU A 249 15.66 -1.41 4.42
CA LEU A 249 16.07 -0.10 4.90
C LEU A 249 17.18 0.46 4.01
N TYR A 250 16.93 1.62 3.43
CA TYR A 250 17.92 2.42 2.72
C TYR A 250 18.34 3.59 3.61
N GLN A 251 19.63 3.80 3.84
CA GLN A 251 20.14 4.87 4.73
C GLN A 251 21.08 5.87 4.02
N GLY A 252 21.12 5.81 2.68
CA GLY A 252 21.92 6.69 1.84
C GLY A 252 23.30 6.13 1.49
N ASP A 253 23.88 6.63 0.38
CA ASP A 253 25.26 6.31 -0.01
C ASP A 253 26.23 7.42 0.45
N ARG A 254 27.11 7.08 1.40
CA ARG A 254 28.17 7.98 1.88
C ARG A 254 29.32 8.18 0.88
N SER A 255 29.40 7.38 -0.20
CA SER A 255 30.48 7.45 -1.20
C SER A 255 30.44 8.70 -2.07
N SER A 256 29.27 9.35 -2.19
CA SER A 256 29.07 10.57 -2.99
C SER A 256 29.73 11.83 -2.41
N LYS A 257 30.43 11.74 -1.27
CA LYS A 257 31.27 12.80 -0.69
C LYS A 257 32.54 13.10 -1.51
N LYS A 258 32.50 13.03 -2.85
CA LYS A 258 33.46 13.77 -3.68
C LYS A 258 33.05 15.24 -3.62
N VAL A 259 33.67 15.95 -2.70
CA VAL A 259 33.65 17.41 -2.55
C VAL A 259 33.66 18.06 -3.94
N ARG A 260 32.50 18.54 -4.39
CA ARG A 260 32.42 19.37 -5.59
C ARG A 260 33.04 20.71 -5.18
N LYS A 261 34.33 20.91 -5.46
CA LYS A 261 35.01 22.20 -5.23
C LYS A 261 34.27 23.26 -6.05
N ILE A 262 33.44 24.07 -5.39
CA ILE A 262 32.81 25.24 -6.00
C ILE A 262 33.91 26.30 -6.14
N PRO A 263 34.15 26.87 -7.33
CA PRO A 263 35.09 27.97 -7.50
C PRO A 263 34.69 29.18 -6.65
N ALA A 264 35.67 29.79 -5.98
CA ALA A 264 35.52 30.84 -4.97
C ALA A 264 35.12 32.23 -5.53
N ALA A 265 34.06 32.32 -6.35
CA ALA A 265 33.60 33.58 -6.92
C ALA A 265 32.08 33.83 -6.78
N ALA A 266 31.36 33.03 -5.99
CA ALA A 266 29.96 33.28 -5.66
C ALA A 266 29.71 33.05 -4.16
N ALA A 267 30.39 33.83 -3.33
CA ALA A 267 30.08 33.92 -1.91
C ALA A 267 28.91 34.89 -1.73
N ASN A 268 27.69 34.38 -1.87
CA ASN A 268 26.49 34.88 -1.22
C ASN A 268 25.38 33.85 -1.41
N VAL A 269 24.59 33.64 -0.34
CA VAL A 269 23.42 32.75 -0.19
C VAL A 269 23.70 31.45 0.58
N ASN A 270 23.25 31.50 1.84
CA ASN A 270 22.83 30.44 2.78
C ASN A 270 23.79 29.31 3.12
N GLU A 271 23.97 29.14 4.44
CA GLU A 271 24.63 28.01 5.11
C GLU A 271 24.27 26.69 4.42
N SER A 272 25.26 26.10 3.78
CA SER A 272 25.21 24.77 3.18
C SER A 272 25.04 23.73 4.29
N LYS A 273 23.78 23.45 4.70
CA LYS A 273 23.46 22.15 5.30
C LYS A 273 23.76 21.11 4.23
N ASP A 274 24.79 20.29 4.46
CA ASP A 274 25.03 19.08 3.68
C ASP A 274 23.69 18.38 3.41
N PRO A 275 23.43 17.88 2.18
CA PRO A 275 22.20 17.15 1.91
C PRO A 275 22.14 15.95 2.84
N LEU A 276 21.32 16.09 3.90
CA LEU A 276 21.12 15.06 4.91
C LEU A 276 20.52 13.85 4.17
N THR A 277 21.28 12.78 4.01
CA THR A 277 20.78 11.52 3.44
C THR A 277 19.54 11.12 4.23
N ASP A 278 18.40 10.99 3.55
CA ASP A 278 17.15 10.61 4.20
C ASP A 278 17.07 9.08 4.25
N PRO A 279 17.11 8.47 5.44
CA PRO A 279 16.88 7.05 5.56
C PRO A 279 15.42 6.76 5.23
N THR A 280 15.23 5.86 4.26
CA THR A 280 13.93 5.47 3.74
C THR A 280 13.72 3.99 4.01
N LEU A 281 12.65 3.68 4.72
CA LEU A 281 12.19 2.32 4.90
C LEU A 281 11.23 1.96 3.76
N LEU A 282 11.51 0.88 3.06
CA LEU A 282 10.67 0.30 2.03
C LEU A 282 9.96 -0.94 2.59
N CYS A 283 8.68 -1.10 2.32
CA CYS A 283 7.96 -2.31 2.73
C CYS A 283 6.80 -2.66 1.81
N CYS A 284 6.40 -3.92 1.86
CA CYS A 284 5.21 -4.43 1.16
C CYS A 284 4.15 -4.86 2.18
N ALA A 285 2.87 -4.67 1.83
CA ALA A 285 1.75 -5.13 2.64
C ALA A 285 1.09 -6.38 2.05
N PHE A 286 0.50 -7.19 2.92
CA PHE A 286 -0.21 -8.41 2.55
C PHE A 286 -1.38 -8.11 1.61
N LYS A 287 -1.47 -8.83 0.48
CA LYS A 287 -2.47 -8.62 -0.57
C LYS A 287 -2.52 -7.19 -1.13
N LYS A 288 -1.39 -6.48 -1.11
CA LYS A 288 -1.24 -5.17 -1.74
C LYS A 288 -0.18 -5.21 -2.83
N HIS A 289 -0.54 -4.79 -4.03
CA HIS A 289 0.39 -4.61 -5.15
C HIS A 289 1.09 -3.25 -5.09
N ARG A 290 1.56 -2.85 -3.90
CA ARG A 290 2.20 -1.55 -3.64
C ARG A 290 3.46 -1.69 -2.80
N ILE A 291 4.39 -0.78 -3.05
CA ILE A 291 5.57 -0.57 -2.22
C ILE A 291 5.35 0.72 -1.44
N TYR A 292 5.46 0.64 -0.13
CA TYR A 292 5.33 1.77 0.78
C TYR A 292 6.70 2.27 1.18
N LEU A 293 6.87 3.59 1.21
CA LEU A 293 8.13 4.24 1.54
C LEU A 293 7.91 5.19 2.73
N PHE A 294 8.59 4.92 3.84
CA PHE A 294 8.60 5.79 5.02
C PHE A 294 9.94 6.51 5.10
N SER A 295 9.92 7.85 5.00
CA SER A 295 11.10 8.71 5.12
C SER A 295 11.00 9.59 6.38
N ARG A 296 12.09 10.26 6.80
CA ARG A 296 12.01 11.20 7.94
C ARG A 296 11.29 12.49 7.56
N ARG A 297 11.26 12.81 6.28
CA ARG A 297 10.46 13.92 5.76
C ARG A 297 9.02 13.45 5.74
N GLU A 298 8.21 14.04 6.61
CA GLU A 298 6.80 14.19 6.29
C GLU A 298 6.78 15.01 4.99
N PRO A 299 6.02 14.61 3.96
CA PRO A 299 5.88 15.46 2.79
C PRO A 299 5.45 16.84 3.30
N GLU A 300 6.18 17.89 2.94
CA GLU A 300 5.69 19.26 3.15
C GLU A 300 4.26 19.27 2.66
N GLU A 301 3.29 19.57 3.52
CA GLU A 301 1.91 19.76 3.10
C GLU A 301 1.96 20.82 2.01
N PRO A 302 1.82 20.44 0.73
CA PRO A 302 1.70 21.46 -0.29
C PRO A 302 0.34 22.11 0.00
N GLU A 303 0.21 23.42 -0.21
CA GLU A 303 -1.09 24.10 -0.27
C GLU A 303 -2.07 23.46 -1.30
N ASP A 304 -1.60 22.44 -2.03
CA ASP A 304 -2.26 21.67 -3.06
C ASP A 304 -2.17 20.15 -2.75
N ALA A 305 -3.27 19.54 -2.30
CA ALA A 305 -3.38 18.12 -1.93
C ALA A 305 -3.10 17.12 -3.09
N THR A 306 -2.93 17.62 -4.31
CA THR A 306 -2.60 16.82 -5.51
C THR A 306 -1.14 16.33 -5.56
N LYS A 307 -0.29 16.81 -4.64
CA LYS A 307 1.10 16.35 -4.47
C LYS A 307 1.34 15.60 -3.14
N GLY A 308 0.26 15.24 -2.44
CA GLY A 308 0.31 14.59 -1.13
C GLY A 308 0.50 13.07 -1.20
N ARG A 309 1.53 12.60 -0.48
CA ARG A 309 1.87 11.24 0.02
C ARG A 309 1.91 10.03 -0.93
N ASP A 310 1.09 9.95 -1.98
CA ASP A 310 0.96 8.77 -2.85
C ASP A 310 1.08 9.16 -4.33
N VAL A 311 2.29 9.09 -4.89
CA VAL A 311 2.46 9.04 -6.34
C VAL A 311 2.08 7.62 -6.77
N PHE A 312 0.83 7.41 -7.12
CA PHE A 312 0.33 6.16 -7.72
C PHE A 312 1.00 5.92 -9.08
N ASN A 313 2.09 5.16 -9.11
CA ASN A 313 2.84 4.94 -10.35
C ASN A 313 2.29 3.82 -11.23
N GLU A 314 1.38 2.95 -10.77
CA GLU A 314 0.79 1.90 -11.61
C GLU A 314 -0.68 1.62 -11.26
N LYS A 315 -1.48 1.28 -12.28
CA LYS A 315 -2.89 0.93 -12.15
C LYS A 315 -3.01 -0.43 -11.43
N PRO A 316 -3.81 -0.57 -10.35
CA PRO A 316 -4.01 -1.83 -9.65
C PRO A 316 -4.41 -2.97 -10.61
N PRO A 317 -3.90 -4.19 -10.43
CA PRO A 317 -4.27 -5.34 -11.26
C PRO A 317 -5.76 -5.67 -11.12
N ALA A 318 -6.32 -6.33 -12.15
CA ALA A 318 -7.76 -6.64 -12.23
C ALA A 318 -8.27 -7.43 -11.02
N ASP A 319 -7.44 -8.30 -10.47
CA ASP A 319 -7.71 -9.15 -9.31
C ASP A 319 -7.84 -8.33 -8.02
N GLU A 320 -7.11 -7.21 -7.93
CA GLU A 320 -7.19 -6.26 -6.82
C GLU A 320 -8.41 -5.35 -6.99
N LEU A 321 -8.80 -5.00 -8.22
CA LEU A 321 -10.07 -4.33 -8.53
C LEU A 321 -11.28 -5.22 -8.20
N LEU A 322 -11.19 -6.52 -8.47
CA LEU A 322 -12.19 -7.52 -8.12
C LEU A 322 -12.22 -7.78 -6.62
N ALA A 323 -11.07 -7.91 -5.96
CA ALA A 323 -10.98 -8.01 -4.50
C ALA A 323 -11.44 -6.72 -3.81
N VAL A 324 -11.23 -5.53 -4.38
CA VAL A 324 -11.81 -4.28 -3.89
C VAL A 324 -13.34 -4.30 -4.08
N SER A 325 -13.85 -4.88 -5.17
CA SER A 325 -15.29 -5.04 -5.39
C SER A 325 -15.96 -6.11 -4.50
N ASP A 326 -15.20 -7.12 -4.04
CA ASP A 326 -15.69 -8.18 -3.16
C ASP A 326 -15.44 -7.90 -1.67
N ILE A 327 -14.37 -7.17 -1.31
CA ILE A 327 -14.14 -6.66 0.06
C ILE A 327 -15.10 -5.49 0.35
N GLY A 328 -15.44 -4.68 -0.67
CA GLY A 328 -16.51 -3.69 -0.59
C GLY A 328 -17.89 -4.29 -0.26
N LYS A 329 -18.13 -5.56 -0.61
CA LYS A 329 -19.36 -6.28 -0.26
C LYS A 329 -19.35 -6.92 1.12
N ALA A 330 -18.18 -7.18 1.71
CA ALA A 330 -18.07 -7.96 2.95
C ALA A 330 -17.94 -7.11 4.23
N VAL A 331 -17.64 -5.80 4.13
CA VAL A 331 -17.48 -4.91 5.30
C VAL A 331 -18.27 -3.59 5.15
N THR A 332 -19.37 -3.59 4.39
CA THR A 332 -20.50 -2.71 4.73
C THR A 332 -21.55 -3.59 5.36
N THR A 333 -21.81 -3.43 6.66
CA THR A 333 -23.21 -3.48 7.08
C THR A 333 -23.94 -2.52 6.14
N SER A 334 -24.68 -3.09 5.19
CA SER A 334 -25.30 -2.46 4.02
C SER A 334 -25.87 -1.09 4.37
N LEU A 335 -25.08 -0.04 4.12
CA LEU A 335 -25.61 1.31 4.19
C LEU A 335 -26.69 1.39 3.11
N PRO A 336 -27.89 1.89 3.44
CA PRO A 336 -28.98 1.98 2.48
C PRO A 336 -28.55 2.79 1.26
N ASP A 337 -28.79 2.24 0.08
CA ASP A 337 -28.56 2.91 -1.21
C ASP A 337 -29.82 3.63 -1.72
N ASN A 338 -30.94 3.52 -1.00
CA ASN A 338 -32.21 4.15 -1.32
C ASN A 338 -32.88 4.71 -0.07
N VAL A 339 -33.65 5.78 -0.23
CA VAL A 339 -34.42 6.44 0.83
C VAL A 339 -35.65 7.13 0.22
N ILE A 340 -36.73 7.23 0.99
CA ILE A 340 -37.95 7.95 0.59
C ILE A 340 -38.19 9.07 1.60
N LEU A 341 -38.20 10.30 1.11
CA LEU A 341 -38.51 11.49 1.88
C LEU A 341 -40.00 11.82 1.69
N HIS A 342 -40.78 11.65 2.74
CA HIS A 342 -42.21 11.97 2.70
C HIS A 342 -42.36 13.45 3.05
N THR A 343 -42.86 14.27 2.13
CA THR A 343 -43.03 15.71 2.34
C THR A 343 -44.50 16.11 2.30
N THR A 344 -44.83 17.31 2.78
CA THR A 344 -46.20 17.88 2.66
C THR A 344 -46.67 18.05 1.22
N MET A 345 -45.77 17.99 0.23
CA MET A 345 -46.07 18.11 -1.20
C MET A 345 -45.98 16.80 -1.97
N GLY A 346 -45.67 15.68 -1.31
CA GLY A 346 -45.51 14.36 -1.91
C GLY A 346 -44.19 13.68 -1.56
N ASP A 347 -43.95 12.52 -2.17
CA ASP A 347 -42.80 11.67 -1.87
C ASP A 347 -41.63 11.91 -2.83
N ILE A 348 -40.43 12.03 -2.28
CA ILE A 348 -39.18 12.14 -3.05
C ILE A 348 -38.35 10.89 -2.80
N HIS A 349 -38.18 10.07 -3.84
CA HIS A 349 -37.32 8.89 -3.78
C HIS A 349 -35.91 9.27 -4.19
N MET A 350 -34.94 8.95 -3.34
CA MET A 350 -33.54 9.27 -3.57
C MET A 350 -32.69 8.01 -3.55
N ARG A 351 -31.77 7.91 -4.49
CA ARG A 351 -30.68 6.94 -4.49
C ARG A 351 -29.46 7.58 -3.85
N LEU A 352 -28.82 6.87 -2.93
CA LEU A 352 -27.63 7.29 -2.19
C LEU A 352 -26.39 6.62 -2.77
N TYR A 353 -25.22 7.20 -2.47
CA TYR A 353 -23.91 6.74 -2.95
C TYR A 353 -23.04 6.30 -1.75
N PRO A 354 -23.36 5.16 -1.08
CA PRO A 354 -22.66 4.71 0.13
C PRO A 354 -21.23 4.22 -0.14
N GLU A 355 -20.92 3.81 -1.37
CA GLU A 355 -19.56 3.37 -1.74
C GLU A 355 -18.62 4.56 -1.89
N GLU A 356 -19.13 5.63 -2.49
CA GLU A 356 -18.41 6.86 -2.76
C GLU A 356 -18.34 7.76 -1.50
N CYS A 357 -19.48 8.03 -0.86
CA CYS A 357 -19.59 8.97 0.25
C CYS A 357 -20.08 8.27 1.54
N PRO A 358 -19.33 7.28 2.08
CA PRO A 358 -19.78 6.44 3.17
C PRO A 358 -20.12 7.22 4.45
N LYS A 359 -19.33 8.24 4.81
CA LYS A 359 -19.58 9.02 6.03
C LYS A 359 -20.82 9.90 5.88
N THR A 360 -20.97 10.53 4.72
CA THR A 360 -22.14 11.36 4.44
C THR A 360 -23.42 10.53 4.43
N VAL A 361 -23.39 9.35 3.81
CA VAL A 361 -24.55 8.44 3.76
C VAL A 361 -24.84 7.82 5.13
N GLU A 362 -23.83 7.48 5.92
CA GLU A 362 -24.01 7.03 7.30
C GLU A 362 -24.67 8.12 8.16
N ASN A 363 -24.15 9.35 8.10
CA ASN A 363 -24.70 10.50 8.80
C ASN A 363 -26.16 10.74 8.43
N PHE A 364 -26.43 10.84 7.12
CA PHE A 364 -27.77 11.08 6.60
C PHE A 364 -28.75 9.95 6.99
N THR A 365 -28.41 8.69 6.72
CA THR A 365 -29.34 7.56 6.99
C THR A 365 -29.56 7.32 8.48
N THR A 366 -28.58 7.63 9.33
CA THR A 366 -28.72 7.54 10.79
C THR A 366 -29.63 8.65 11.32
N HIS A 367 -29.50 9.89 10.84
CA HIS A 367 -30.46 10.96 11.15
C HIS A 367 -31.89 10.60 10.70
N CYS A 368 -32.05 10.01 9.51
CA CYS A 368 -33.35 9.52 9.04
C CYS A 368 -33.95 8.47 9.98
N ARG A 369 -33.16 7.47 10.41
CA ARG A 369 -33.63 6.40 11.33
C ARG A 369 -33.98 6.93 12.72
N ASN A 370 -33.27 7.96 13.18
CA ASN A 370 -33.51 8.59 14.47
C ASN A 370 -34.70 9.57 14.45
N GLY A 371 -35.39 9.75 13.32
CA GLY A 371 -36.47 10.72 13.16
C GLY A 371 -35.98 12.17 13.25
N TYR A 372 -34.69 12.43 13.06
CA TYR A 372 -34.10 13.76 13.21
C TYR A 372 -34.63 14.77 12.18
N TYR A 373 -34.95 14.29 10.97
CA TYR A 373 -35.51 15.12 9.90
C TYR A 373 -37.04 15.28 9.97
N ASP A 374 -37.69 14.62 10.93
CA ASP A 374 -39.16 14.63 11.02
C ASP A 374 -39.66 16.04 11.40
N ASN A 375 -40.65 16.52 10.66
CA ASN A 375 -41.23 17.86 10.75
C ASN A 375 -40.29 19.04 10.43
N LEU A 376 -39.09 18.79 9.90
CA LEU A 376 -38.20 19.88 9.49
C LEU A 376 -38.69 20.59 8.23
N ILE A 377 -38.51 21.91 8.18
CA ILE A 377 -38.92 22.74 7.05
C ILE A 377 -37.84 22.80 5.96
N PHE A 378 -38.27 23.06 4.73
CA PHE A 378 -37.39 23.62 3.70
C PHE A 378 -37.24 25.13 3.96
N HIS A 379 -36.23 25.49 4.75
CA HIS A 379 -36.03 26.87 5.22
C HIS A 379 -35.51 27.81 4.12
N ARG A 380 -34.99 27.26 3.00
CA ARG A 380 -34.48 28.05 1.87
C ARG A 380 -34.80 27.40 0.53
N VAL A 381 -35.48 28.13 -0.35
CA VAL A 381 -35.94 27.68 -1.67
C VAL A 381 -35.59 28.74 -2.71
N ILE A 382 -34.65 28.43 -3.60
CA ILE A 382 -34.19 29.37 -4.63
C ILE A 382 -34.59 28.84 -6.01
N LYS A 383 -35.49 29.58 -6.67
CA LYS A 383 -35.98 29.24 -8.01
C LYS A 383 -34.83 29.22 -9.03
N GLY A 384 -34.74 28.14 -9.78
CA GLY A 384 -33.68 27.91 -10.77
C GLY A 384 -32.33 27.54 -10.16
N PHE A 385 -32.30 27.09 -8.90
CA PHE A 385 -31.04 26.75 -8.23
C PHE A 385 -31.16 25.48 -7.35
N MET A 386 -31.76 25.58 -6.16
CA MET A 386 -31.86 24.47 -5.21
C MET A 386 -32.94 24.67 -4.15
N ILE A 387 -33.33 23.58 -3.49
CA ILE A 387 -34.12 23.57 -2.27
C ILE A 387 -33.28 23.01 -1.12
N GLN A 388 -33.25 23.66 0.05
CA GLN A 388 -32.38 23.33 1.17
C GLN A 388 -33.19 23.08 2.45
N THR A 389 -32.76 22.09 3.24
CA THR A 389 -33.40 21.62 4.47
C THR A 389 -32.36 21.00 5.42
N GLY A 390 -32.81 20.30 6.47
CA GLY A 390 -31.96 19.58 7.42
C GLY A 390 -31.46 20.42 8.60
N ASP A 391 -32.07 21.58 8.84
CA ASP A 391 -31.82 22.44 10.00
C ASP A 391 -32.99 22.35 11.01
N PRO A 392 -32.76 21.88 12.25
CA PRO A 392 -33.76 21.86 13.32
C PRO A 392 -34.30 23.23 13.74
N LEU A 393 -33.51 24.30 13.59
CA LEU A 393 -33.93 25.66 13.97
C LEU A 393 -34.77 26.33 12.87
N GLY A 394 -34.60 25.89 11.62
CA GLY A 394 -35.32 26.44 10.47
C GLY A 394 -34.89 27.86 10.09
N ASP A 395 -33.69 28.28 10.49
CA ASP A 395 -33.08 29.58 10.21
C ASP A 395 -31.80 29.50 9.37
N GLY A 396 -31.32 28.28 9.08
CA GLY A 396 -30.14 27.99 8.29
C GLY A 396 -28.84 27.93 9.10
N THR A 397 -28.87 28.17 10.41
CA THR A 397 -27.66 28.21 11.26
C THR A 397 -27.44 26.96 12.11
N GLY A 398 -28.49 26.16 12.30
CA GLY A 398 -28.44 24.97 13.13
C GLY A 398 -28.09 23.69 12.39
N GLY A 399 -28.11 22.58 13.12
CA GLY A 399 -27.89 21.24 12.58
C GLY A 399 -26.49 20.70 12.88
N GLN A 400 -26.44 19.53 13.53
CA GLN A 400 -25.19 18.84 13.87
C GLN A 400 -25.19 17.45 13.24
N SER A 401 -24.00 16.94 12.93
CA SER A 401 -23.85 15.54 12.53
C SER A 401 -24.18 14.58 13.67
N ILE A 402 -24.31 13.29 13.35
CA ILE A 402 -24.49 12.22 14.34
C ILE A 402 -23.33 12.10 15.35
N TRP A 403 -22.18 12.71 15.05
CA TRP A 403 -20.99 12.71 15.91
C TRP A 403 -20.89 13.95 16.80
N GLY A 404 -21.86 14.86 16.77
CA GLY A 404 -21.89 16.07 17.61
C GLY A 404 -20.84 17.12 17.25
N ARG A 405 -20.19 16.98 16.08
CA ARG A 405 -19.20 17.92 15.52
C ARG A 405 -19.32 17.96 13.99
N GLU A 406 -18.70 18.94 13.35
CA GLU A 406 -18.59 18.97 11.89
C GLU A 406 -17.71 17.82 11.37
N PHE A 407 -17.94 17.38 10.11
CA PHE A 407 -17.15 16.33 9.46
C PHE A 407 -16.70 16.72 8.04
N GLU A 408 -15.71 15.98 7.52
CA GLU A 408 -15.01 16.30 6.28
C GLU A 408 -15.87 16.17 5.00
N ASP A 409 -15.42 16.80 3.90
CA ASP A 409 -16.03 16.66 2.58
C ASP A 409 -15.56 15.37 1.85
N GLU A 410 -16.44 14.75 1.07
CA GLU A 410 -16.16 13.52 0.28
C GLU A 410 -16.27 13.80 -1.24
N PHE A 411 -15.20 14.32 -1.86
CA PHE A 411 -15.18 14.68 -3.30
C PHE A 411 -14.62 13.58 -4.21
N HIS A 412 -15.26 13.37 -5.37
CA HIS A 412 -14.87 12.36 -6.35
C HIS A 412 -14.38 13.01 -7.66
N LYS A 413 -13.07 13.02 -7.91
CA LYS A 413 -12.48 13.61 -9.13
C LYS A 413 -12.37 12.60 -10.28
N ARG A 414 -12.56 13.12 -11.49
CA ARG A 414 -12.34 12.40 -12.76
C ARG A 414 -10.84 12.16 -12.96
N ILE A 415 -10.44 10.93 -13.23
CA ILE A 415 -9.16 10.64 -13.88
C ILE A 415 -9.30 11.06 -15.35
N THR A 416 -8.67 12.17 -15.73
CA THR A 416 -8.50 12.51 -17.15
C THR A 416 -7.16 11.92 -17.60
N LEU A 417 -7.20 10.91 -18.47
CA LEU A 417 -5.99 10.41 -19.11
C LEU A 417 -5.51 11.44 -20.14
N THR A 418 -4.53 12.25 -19.78
CA THR A 418 -3.74 13.07 -20.72
C THR A 418 -2.45 12.33 -21.01
N LEU A 419 -2.30 11.85 -22.24
CA LEU A 419 -1.10 11.17 -22.71
C LEU A 419 0.02 12.21 -22.89
N TYR A 420 1.02 12.22 -22.00
CA TYR A 420 2.23 13.01 -22.18
C TYR A 420 3.28 12.19 -22.95
N LEU A 421 3.54 12.53 -24.20
CA LEU A 421 4.73 12.10 -24.93
C LEU A 421 5.91 12.97 -24.43
N LEU A 422 6.75 12.42 -23.55
CA LEU A 422 8.00 13.05 -23.17
C LEU A 422 9.03 12.85 -24.29
N HIS A 423 9.34 13.93 -25.02
CA HIS A 423 10.57 14.03 -25.80
C HIS A 423 11.75 14.19 -24.84
N SER A 424 12.75 13.32 -24.93
CA SER A 424 14.09 13.60 -24.43
C SER A 424 15.08 13.53 -25.59
N ASP A 425 15.71 14.67 -25.84
CA ASP A 425 16.82 14.97 -26.76
C ASP A 425 18.11 14.16 -26.42
N PRO A 426 19.20 14.20 -27.20
CA PRO A 426 19.32 13.69 -28.56
C PRO A 426 20.64 12.90 -28.71
N TYR A 427 20.65 11.58 -28.48
CA TYR A 427 21.82 10.74 -28.84
C TYR A 427 21.38 9.36 -29.34
N PRO A 428 22.00 8.84 -30.42
CA PRO A 428 21.44 7.73 -31.17
C PRO A 428 21.98 6.40 -30.61
N VAL A 429 21.30 5.78 -29.66
CA VAL A 429 21.48 4.35 -29.41
C VAL A 429 20.14 3.72 -29.01
N CYS A 430 19.75 2.71 -29.78
CA CYS A 430 18.50 1.97 -29.69
C CYS A 430 18.14 1.54 -28.25
N THR A 431 16.96 1.93 -27.78
CA THR A 431 16.25 1.27 -26.68
C THR A 431 14.80 1.00 -27.09
N PRO A 432 14.27 -0.22 -26.86
CA PRO A 432 12.93 -0.60 -27.26
C PRO A 432 11.87 0.06 -26.38
N PHE A 433 10.75 0.49 -27.00
CA PHE A 433 9.52 0.88 -26.31
C PHE A 433 8.74 -0.39 -25.93
N LEU A 434 8.39 -0.52 -24.66
CA LEU A 434 7.47 -1.55 -24.17
C LEU A 434 6.05 -0.97 -24.21
N LEU A 435 5.20 -1.43 -25.12
CA LEU A 435 3.77 -1.20 -25.10
C LEU A 435 3.09 -2.53 -24.83
N ALA A 436 2.59 -2.75 -23.62
CA ALA A 436 1.77 -3.91 -23.29
C ALA A 436 0.30 -3.48 -23.19
N LEU A 437 -0.54 -4.06 -24.05
CA LEU A 437 -1.99 -4.10 -23.90
C LEU A 437 -2.34 -5.55 -23.58
N ALA A 438 -2.99 -5.81 -22.46
CA ALA A 438 -3.47 -7.15 -22.09
C ALA A 438 -5.00 -7.15 -22.11
N PHE A 439 -5.57 -8.16 -22.80
CA PHE A 439 -6.93 -8.64 -22.63
C PHE A 439 -6.88 -10.15 -22.31
N ASN A 440 -7.89 -10.61 -21.57
CA ASN A 440 -8.00 -11.88 -20.86
C ASN A 440 -7.78 -13.19 -21.65
N ASP A 441 -7.42 -14.20 -20.84
CA ASP A 441 -7.56 -15.66 -20.95
C ASP A 441 -6.56 -16.49 -21.77
N ASP A 442 -5.88 -17.38 -21.03
CA ASP A 442 -5.28 -18.68 -21.34
C ASP A 442 -4.61 -18.88 -22.72
N HIS A 443 -3.33 -18.47 -22.81
CA HIS A 443 -2.18 -19.13 -23.46
C HIS A 443 -1.10 -18.07 -23.77
N VAL A 444 0.06 -18.12 -23.11
CA VAL A 444 1.19 -17.21 -23.40
C VAL A 444 1.97 -17.74 -24.60
N SER A 445 1.91 -17.04 -25.73
CA SER A 445 2.90 -17.14 -26.80
C SER A 445 3.67 -15.82 -26.91
N PHE A 446 5.00 -15.88 -26.81
CA PHE A 446 5.88 -14.72 -27.01
C PHE A 446 6.17 -14.55 -28.50
N ALA A 447 5.86 -13.37 -29.07
CA ALA A 447 6.34 -12.97 -30.39
C ALA A 447 7.37 -11.83 -30.24
N TYR A 448 8.58 -12.05 -30.75
CA TYR A 448 9.67 -11.09 -30.79
C TYR A 448 9.61 -10.33 -32.12
N TRP A 449 9.46 -9.00 -32.13
CA TRP A 449 9.56 -8.23 -33.37
C TRP A 449 10.92 -7.52 -33.45
N ARG A 450 11.72 -7.87 -34.47
CA ARG A 450 12.95 -7.16 -34.83
C ARG A 450 12.65 -6.30 -36.05
N LEU A 451 12.53 -4.98 -35.88
CA LEU A 451 12.52 -4.03 -37.00
C LEU A 451 13.98 -3.71 -37.34
N SER A 452 14.46 -4.25 -38.46
CA SER A 452 15.71 -3.81 -39.10
C SER A 452 15.37 -2.62 -39.99
N ILE A 453 15.82 -1.41 -39.63
CA ILE A 453 15.78 -0.25 -40.52
C ILE A 453 17.15 -0.16 -41.19
N ASN A 454 17.21 -0.44 -42.49
CA ASN A 454 18.33 -0.03 -43.32
C ASN A 454 18.11 1.45 -43.70
N ALA A 455 19.04 2.30 -43.31
CA ALA A 455 19.00 3.73 -43.60
C ALA A 455 19.49 4.01 -45.03
N ILE A 456 18.59 4.42 -45.93
CA ILE A 456 18.94 5.25 -47.10
C ILE A 456 17.77 6.19 -47.41
N GLY A 457 18.02 7.51 -47.32
CA GLY A 457 17.28 8.53 -48.08
C GLY A 457 16.02 9.13 -47.41
N ASN A 458 15.97 10.46 -47.41
CA ASN A 458 14.90 11.29 -46.83
C ASN A 458 13.57 11.15 -47.59
N ALA A 459 12.69 10.26 -47.13
CA ALA A 459 11.22 10.36 -47.19
C ALA A 459 10.63 9.09 -46.54
N VAL A 460 9.80 9.23 -45.51
CA VAL A 460 9.02 8.09 -44.99
C VAL A 460 7.60 8.21 -45.53
N ASP A 461 7.34 7.50 -46.63
CA ASP A 461 6.00 7.11 -47.04
C ASP A 461 5.52 5.99 -46.12
N LEU A 462 4.38 6.18 -45.46
CA LEU A 462 3.69 5.14 -44.68
C LEU A 462 2.89 4.25 -45.64
N ALA A 463 3.56 3.34 -46.32
CA ALA A 463 2.92 2.26 -47.06
C ALA A 463 2.69 1.04 -46.14
N LEU A 464 1.41 0.76 -45.84
CA LEU A 464 0.95 -0.49 -45.24
C LEU A 464 1.15 -1.63 -46.24
N CYS A 465 2.19 -2.45 -46.04
CA CYS A 465 2.36 -3.70 -46.78
C CYS A 465 1.74 -4.86 -45.98
N TRP A 466 0.52 -5.24 -46.37
CA TRP A 466 -0.07 -6.52 -46.03
C TRP A 466 0.63 -7.63 -46.83
N ASN A 467 1.03 -8.72 -46.18
CA ASN A 467 1.05 -10.04 -46.82
C ASN A 467 0.72 -11.13 -45.81
N LEU A 468 -0.22 -11.99 -46.21
CA LEU A 468 -0.95 -13.01 -45.48
C LEU A 468 -0.11 -14.25 -45.17
N PHE A 469 -0.42 -14.90 -44.04
CA PHE A 469 -0.75 -16.34 -43.92
C PHE A 469 -1.47 -16.53 -42.57
N ASP A 470 -2.81 -16.45 -42.54
CA ASP A 470 -3.78 -17.55 -42.67
C ASP A 470 -4.25 -18.08 -41.30
N ILE A 471 -5.27 -17.42 -40.74
CA ILE A 471 -6.29 -18.06 -39.90
C ILE A 471 -7.65 -17.58 -40.41
N GLN A 472 -8.20 -18.35 -41.34
CA GLN A 472 -9.60 -18.24 -41.74
C GLN A 472 -10.55 -18.46 -40.56
N ARG A 473 -11.62 -17.67 -40.58
CA ARG A 473 -12.89 -17.81 -39.83
C ARG A 473 -12.88 -17.39 -38.35
N CYS A 474 -13.11 -16.10 -38.14
CA CYS A 474 -14.31 -15.69 -37.40
C CYS A 474 -14.80 -14.32 -37.90
N LYS A 475 -16.00 -14.33 -38.48
CA LYS A 475 -16.78 -13.16 -38.88
C LYS A 475 -17.43 -12.57 -37.64
N TYR A 476 -17.09 -11.36 -37.22
CA TYR A 476 -18.06 -10.46 -36.57
C TYR A 476 -17.81 -9.01 -37.01
N VAL A 477 -18.63 -8.62 -37.99
CA VAL A 477 -19.34 -7.35 -38.18
C VAL A 477 -18.74 -6.11 -37.49
N LEU A 478 -18.22 -5.21 -38.32
CA LEU A 478 -18.10 -3.79 -38.02
C LEU A 478 -19.51 -3.18 -37.86
N LEU A 479 -19.84 -2.69 -36.66
CA LEU A 479 -20.81 -1.62 -36.46
C LEU A 479 -20.18 -0.55 -35.56
N PRO A 480 -20.38 0.74 -35.86
CA PRO A 480 -19.96 1.83 -34.99
C PRO A 480 -20.94 1.98 -33.80
N TRP A 481 -20.56 2.81 -32.82
CA TRP A 481 -21.34 3.34 -31.68
C TRP A 481 -21.12 2.69 -30.30
N TYR A 482 -20.64 3.54 -29.38
CA TYR A 482 -20.79 3.58 -27.92
C TYR A 482 -20.47 2.31 -27.09
N THR A 483 -19.39 2.40 -26.32
CA THR A 483 -19.44 2.06 -24.88
C THR A 483 -18.65 3.10 -24.10
N SER A 484 -19.38 4.06 -23.53
CA SER A 484 -18.90 4.88 -22.43
C SER A 484 -18.51 3.95 -21.28
N ILE A 485 -17.23 3.92 -20.91
CA ILE A 485 -16.84 3.42 -19.60
C ILE A 485 -17.34 4.47 -18.60
N ASN A 486 -18.46 4.17 -17.93
CA ASN A 486 -19.00 5.00 -16.85
C ASN A 486 -18.01 5.00 -15.68
N VAL A 487 -17.09 5.96 -15.70
CA VAL A 487 -16.41 6.41 -14.48
C VAL A 487 -17.35 7.43 -13.86
N LEU A 488 -18.19 7.01 -12.90
CA LEU A 488 -19.12 7.88 -12.18
C LEU A 488 -18.33 8.96 -11.43
N SER A 489 -18.20 10.15 -12.02
CA SER A 489 -17.80 11.33 -11.27
C SER A 489 -19.05 11.95 -10.66
N LEU A 490 -19.14 11.99 -9.34
CA LEU A 490 -20.22 12.66 -8.63
C LEU A 490 -20.07 14.18 -8.79
N ARG A 491 -21.00 14.79 -9.53
CA ARG A 491 -20.99 16.22 -9.89
C ARG A 491 -22.40 16.78 -9.89
N HIS A 492 -22.49 18.10 -9.88
CA HIS A 492 -23.71 18.86 -10.08
C HIS A 492 -23.95 19.10 -11.59
N ASP A 493 -23.79 18.05 -12.40
CA ASP A 493 -23.82 18.09 -13.87
C ASP A 493 -25.25 18.16 -14.45
N ARG A 494 -26.26 17.87 -13.64
CA ARG A 494 -27.68 17.78 -14.02
C ARG A 494 -28.58 18.03 -12.80
N PRO A 495 -29.84 18.41 -13.00
CA PRO A 495 -30.78 18.68 -11.91
C PRO A 495 -31.07 17.45 -11.04
N PHE A 496 -31.58 17.70 -9.84
CA PHE A 496 -31.97 16.73 -8.83
C PHE A 496 -30.82 15.96 -8.18
N THR A 497 -29.65 16.58 -8.14
CA THR A 497 -28.49 16.07 -7.39
C THR A 497 -28.65 16.45 -5.91
N LEU A 498 -28.40 15.48 -5.03
CA LEU A 498 -28.44 15.63 -3.58
C LEU A 498 -27.03 15.90 -3.04
N SER A 499 -26.87 16.97 -2.26
CA SER A 499 -25.55 17.44 -1.82
C SER A 499 -25.59 18.08 -0.43
N MET A 500 -24.50 17.98 0.33
CA MET A 500 -24.41 18.53 1.69
C MET A 500 -24.28 20.06 1.67
N ALA A 501 -25.03 20.72 2.54
CA ALA A 501 -24.82 22.15 2.81
C ALA A 501 -23.72 22.32 3.85
N ASN A 502 -22.81 23.26 3.61
CA ASN A 502 -21.68 23.57 4.49
C ASN A 502 -21.43 25.09 4.50
N ALA A 503 -20.73 25.56 5.54
CA ALA A 503 -20.30 26.96 5.72
C ALA A 503 -18.85 27.21 5.26
N GLY A 504 -18.20 26.15 4.77
CA GLY A 504 -16.82 26.14 4.28
C GLY A 504 -16.33 24.70 4.10
N PRO A 505 -15.07 24.51 3.67
CA PRO A 505 -14.49 23.19 3.56
C PRO A 505 -14.53 22.43 4.88
N ASN A 506 -14.97 21.17 4.84
CA ASN A 506 -15.03 20.24 5.98
C ASN A 506 -15.95 20.67 7.15
N THR A 507 -16.98 21.47 6.87
CA THR A 507 -17.95 21.90 7.88
C THR A 507 -19.31 21.21 7.69
N ASN A 508 -19.34 19.91 7.34
CA ASN A 508 -20.60 19.22 7.10
C ASN A 508 -21.33 18.92 8.43
N GLY A 509 -22.63 19.23 8.47
CA GLY A 509 -23.51 18.98 9.62
C GLY A 509 -24.67 18.05 9.26
N SER A 510 -25.91 18.50 9.47
CA SER A 510 -27.12 17.78 9.05
C SER A 510 -27.85 18.41 7.85
N GLN A 511 -27.46 19.61 7.45
CA GLN A 511 -28.13 20.32 6.36
C GLN A 511 -27.73 19.78 4.99
N PHE A 512 -28.70 19.70 4.07
CA PHE A 512 -28.48 19.26 2.69
C PHE A 512 -29.42 20.00 1.73
N PHE A 513 -29.09 19.96 0.45
CA PHE A 513 -29.90 20.55 -0.61
C PHE A 513 -30.08 19.62 -1.81
N ILE A 514 -31.16 19.86 -2.56
CA ILE A 514 -31.47 19.20 -3.84
C ILE A 514 -31.42 20.27 -4.93
N THR A 515 -30.58 20.07 -5.94
CA THR A 515 -30.48 21.02 -7.07
C THR A 515 -31.69 20.90 -7.99
N THR A 516 -32.13 22.01 -8.60
CA THR A 516 -33.20 22.00 -9.61
C THR A 516 -32.68 22.26 -11.02
N VAL A 517 -31.40 22.66 -11.15
CA VAL A 517 -30.64 22.83 -12.39
C VAL A 517 -29.23 22.23 -12.24
N ALA A 518 -28.47 22.17 -13.32
CA ALA A 518 -27.04 21.87 -13.25
C ALA A 518 -26.29 23.04 -12.60
N THR A 519 -25.47 22.77 -11.59
CA THR A 519 -24.77 23.78 -10.78
C THR A 519 -23.27 23.46 -10.65
N PRO A 520 -22.51 23.34 -11.76
CA PRO A 520 -21.13 22.86 -11.75
C PRO A 520 -20.16 23.71 -10.91
N TRP A 521 -20.52 24.96 -10.57
CA TRP A 521 -19.74 25.82 -9.67
C TRP A 521 -19.75 25.36 -8.20
N LEU A 522 -20.60 24.40 -7.84
CA LEU A 522 -20.65 23.72 -6.54
C LEU A 522 -19.76 22.47 -6.50
N ASP A 523 -19.22 22.03 -7.64
CA ASP A 523 -18.34 20.86 -7.71
C ASP A 523 -17.06 21.09 -6.88
N ASN A 524 -16.68 20.07 -6.09
CA ASN A 524 -15.57 20.14 -5.12
C ASN A 524 -15.73 21.20 -4.02
N LYS A 525 -16.96 21.69 -3.80
CA LYS A 525 -17.31 22.53 -2.65
C LYS A 525 -18.36 21.89 -1.75
N HIS A 526 -19.29 21.14 -2.34
CA HIS A 526 -20.34 20.43 -1.63
C HIS A 526 -20.32 18.94 -1.99
N THR A 527 -20.37 18.09 -0.98
CA THR A 527 -20.34 16.63 -1.12
C THR A 527 -21.62 16.12 -1.77
N VAL A 528 -21.52 15.62 -3.00
CA VAL A 528 -22.64 14.95 -3.69
C VAL A 528 -22.77 13.54 -3.15
N PHE A 529 -23.88 13.21 -2.49
CA PHE A 529 -24.07 11.90 -1.83
C PHE A 529 -25.30 11.14 -2.31
N GLY A 530 -26.05 11.69 -3.26
CA GLY A 530 -27.18 10.98 -3.86
C GLY A 530 -27.84 11.74 -5.00
N ARG A 531 -28.98 11.21 -5.45
CA ARG A 531 -29.79 11.79 -6.51
C ARG A 531 -31.25 11.38 -6.39
N VAL A 532 -32.16 12.28 -6.76
CA VAL A 532 -33.59 11.93 -6.89
C VAL A 532 -33.78 10.99 -8.07
N VAL A 533 -34.49 9.88 -7.83
CA VAL A 533 -34.85 8.88 -8.84
C VAL A 533 -36.35 8.88 -9.17
N LYS A 534 -37.22 9.31 -8.24
CA LYS A 534 -38.65 9.54 -8.46
C LYS A 534 -39.11 10.72 -7.59
N GLY A 535 -40.17 11.42 -8.00
CA GLY A 535 -40.65 12.64 -7.31
C GLY A 535 -39.96 13.92 -7.77
N MET A 536 -39.42 13.96 -8.99
CA MET A 536 -38.81 15.18 -9.55
C MET A 536 -39.84 16.32 -9.72
N ASP A 537 -41.09 15.97 -10.00
CA ASP A 537 -42.23 16.88 -10.05
C ASP A 537 -42.55 17.48 -8.68
N VAL A 538 -42.40 16.70 -7.60
CA VAL A 538 -42.51 17.19 -6.21
C VAL A 538 -41.41 18.20 -5.92
N VAL A 539 -40.14 17.89 -6.25
CA VAL A 539 -39.01 18.84 -6.08
C VAL A 539 -39.26 20.15 -6.85
N GLN A 540 -39.72 20.06 -8.09
CA GLN A 540 -40.11 21.25 -8.88
C GLN A 540 -41.34 21.97 -8.31
N GLY A 541 -42.25 21.25 -7.67
CA GLY A 541 -43.39 21.82 -6.95
C GLY A 541 -42.93 22.67 -5.76
N ILE A 542 -42.01 22.12 -4.95
CA ILE A 542 -41.40 22.83 -3.82
C ILE A 542 -40.63 24.06 -4.32
N GLU A 543 -39.89 23.96 -5.42
CA GLU A 543 -39.17 25.10 -6.02
C GLU A 543 -40.09 26.26 -6.42
N LYS A 544 -41.34 25.97 -6.80
CA LYS A 544 -42.30 26.98 -7.31
C LYS A 544 -43.09 27.68 -6.21
N VAL A 545 -42.92 27.31 -4.94
CA VAL A 545 -43.62 27.97 -3.83
C VAL A 545 -43.20 29.43 -3.71
N LYS A 546 -44.12 30.28 -3.22
CA LYS A 546 -43.80 31.70 -3.01
C LYS A 546 -42.87 31.83 -1.81
N THR A 547 -41.76 32.53 -1.99
CA THR A 547 -40.76 32.81 -0.96
C THR A 547 -40.71 34.30 -0.61
N ASP A 548 -40.21 34.59 0.60
CA ASP A 548 -39.93 35.94 1.06
C ASP A 548 -38.57 36.46 0.53
N LYS A 549 -38.10 37.60 1.06
CA LYS A 549 -36.81 38.20 0.65
C LYS A 549 -35.57 37.40 1.09
N ALA A 550 -35.71 36.45 2.00
CA ALA A 550 -34.65 35.58 2.50
C ALA A 550 -34.71 34.18 1.87
N ASP A 551 -35.45 34.03 0.75
CA ASP A 551 -35.71 32.76 0.07
C ASP A 551 -36.48 31.74 0.93
N LYS A 552 -37.14 32.17 2.02
CA LYS A 552 -37.94 31.29 2.89
C LYS A 552 -39.38 31.18 2.38
N PRO A 553 -39.96 29.98 2.23
CA PRO A 553 -41.35 29.82 1.82
C PRO A 553 -42.35 30.51 2.77
N TYR A 554 -43.36 31.21 2.22
CA TYR A 554 -44.44 31.81 3.03
C TYR A 554 -45.33 30.75 3.71
N GLN A 555 -45.49 29.60 3.05
CA GLN A 555 -46.16 28.44 3.60
C GLN A 555 -45.11 27.34 3.77
N ASP A 556 -44.98 26.85 5.00
CA ASP A 556 -44.00 25.83 5.34
C ASP A 556 -44.21 24.56 4.49
N VAL A 557 -43.17 24.20 3.75
CA VAL A 557 -43.02 22.85 3.20
C VAL A 557 -42.19 22.05 4.20
N LYS A 558 -42.68 20.88 4.61
CA LYS A 558 -42.05 20.07 5.67
C LYS A 558 -41.74 18.67 5.19
N ILE A 559 -40.68 18.10 5.74
CA ILE A 559 -40.45 16.66 5.79
C ILE A 559 -41.36 16.11 6.87
N LEU A 560 -42.27 15.20 6.53
CA LEU A 560 -43.14 14.54 7.50
C LEU A 560 -42.37 13.44 8.25
N ASN A 561 -41.72 12.57 7.49
CA ASN A 561 -40.79 11.56 7.99
C ASN A 561 -39.91 11.04 6.85
N VAL A 562 -38.96 10.17 7.18
CA VAL A 562 -38.08 9.54 6.20
C VAL A 562 -38.11 8.02 6.32
N THR A 563 -38.47 7.34 5.23
CA THR A 563 -38.43 5.88 5.15
C THR A 563 -37.10 5.43 4.58
N VAL A 564 -36.34 4.69 5.38
CA VAL A 564 -35.13 3.98 4.95
C VAL A 564 -35.50 2.50 4.71
N PRO A 565 -35.58 2.02 3.45
CA PRO A 565 -35.86 0.62 3.15
C PRO A 565 -34.86 -0.30 3.86
N LYS A 566 -35.33 -1.45 4.37
CA LYS A 566 -34.44 -2.49 4.87
C LYS A 566 -33.71 -3.10 3.68
N SER A 567 -32.38 -3.07 3.72
CA SER A 567 -31.49 -3.72 2.75
C SER A 567 -31.63 -5.23 2.77
#